data_AF-A0A941XYQ3-F1
#
_entry.id   AF-A0A941XYQ3-F1
#
_cell.length_a   1.000
_cell.length_b   1.000
_cell.length_c   1.000
_cell.angle_alpha   90.00
_cell.angle_beta   90.00
_cell.angle_gamma   90.00
#
_symmetry.space_group_name_H-M   'P 1'
#
loop_
_entity.id
_entity.type
_entity.pdbx_description
1 polymer ?
#
loop_
_entity_poly.entity_id
_entity_poly.type
_entity_poly.pdbx_seq_one_letter_code
_entity_poly.pdbx_strand_id
1 'polypeptide(L)'
;YYTKIRPFKDASFRYPQILNKPVFALTNTYQKRRHSKTPTIVTYIDGPFYPEGENAKDARKKLRDECYSHMVKRSELNTAFLVKYIKKEDNND
;
A
#
# COMPACT_ATOMS: atom_id res chain seq x y z
N TYR A 1 2.12 12.63 -9.10
CA TYR A 1 1.52 11.32 -8.74
C TYR A 1 2.54 10.48 -8.00
N TYR A 2 2.18 9.95 -6.83
CA TYR A 2 3.03 9.05 -6.04
C TYR A 2 2.38 7.67 -6.05
N THR A 3 3.06 6.68 -6.62
CA THR A 3 2.52 5.32 -6.86
C THR A 3 2.95 4.30 -5.79
N LYS A 4 3.81 4.69 -4.85
CA LYS A 4 4.20 3.85 -3.71
C LYS A 4 3.16 3.96 -2.59
N ILE A 5 3.21 3.01 -1.66
CA ILE A 5 2.36 3.01 -0.47
C ILE A 5 2.98 3.91 0.61
N ARG A 6 2.19 4.83 1.14
CA ARG A 6 2.62 5.66 2.28
C ARG A 6 2.53 4.84 3.57
N PRO A 7 3.53 4.90 4.46
CA PRO A 7 3.44 4.22 5.73
C PRO A 7 2.26 4.75 6.54
N PHE A 8 1.44 3.85 7.08
CA PHE A 8 0.35 4.16 7.99
C PHE A 8 0.64 3.60 9.39
N LYS A 9 0.11 4.26 10.42
CA LYS A 9 0.29 3.87 11.82
C LYS A 9 -0.52 2.62 12.14
N ASP A 10 -0.06 1.83 13.10
CA ASP A 10 -0.78 0.68 13.68
C ASP A 10 -2.11 1.07 14.32
N ALA A 11 -2.25 2.33 14.76
CA ALA A 11 -3.51 2.89 15.24
C ALA A 11 -4.68 2.73 14.23
N SER A 12 -4.40 2.71 12.92
CA SER A 12 -5.43 2.48 11.88
C SER A 12 -6.06 1.08 11.94
N PHE A 13 -5.41 0.13 12.61
CA PHE A 13 -5.85 -1.27 12.74
C PHE A 13 -6.46 -1.57 14.12
N ARG A 14 -6.78 -0.53 14.91
CA ARG A 14 -7.40 -0.69 16.23
C ARG A 14 -8.76 -1.37 16.18
N TYR A 15 -9.66 -0.96 15.29
CA TYR A 15 -11.00 -1.53 15.21
C TYR A 15 -11.01 -3.00 14.76
N PRO A 16 -10.30 -3.40 13.68
CA PRO A 16 -10.21 -4.81 13.31
C PRO A 16 -9.69 -5.70 14.44
N GLN A 17 -8.70 -5.22 15.21
CA GLN A 17 -8.17 -5.97 16.34
C GLN A 17 -9.17 -6.07 17.50
N ILE A 18 -9.84 -4.98 17.89
CA ILE A 18 -10.83 -5.01 19.00
C ILE A 18 -12.03 -5.90 18.64
N LEU A 19 -12.49 -5.82 17.40
CA LEU A 19 -13.64 -6.59 16.91
C LEU A 19 -13.28 -8.02 16.51
N ASN A 20 -11.98 -8.36 16.53
CA ASN A 20 -11.43 -9.62 16.04
C ASN A 20 -11.96 -10.02 14.65
N LYS A 21 -11.91 -9.08 13.70
CA LYS A 21 -12.40 -9.26 12.32
C LYS A 21 -11.26 -9.18 11.31
N PRO A 22 -11.35 -9.94 10.20
CA PRO A 22 -10.34 -9.90 9.17
C PRO A 22 -10.34 -8.58 8.40
N VAL A 23 -9.20 -8.26 7.81
CA VAL A 23 -9.01 -7.10 6.91
C VAL A 23 -8.65 -7.59 5.51
N PHE A 24 -9.16 -6.89 4.50
CA PHE A 24 -8.72 -7.03 3.12
C PHE A 24 -7.95 -5.78 2.69
N ALA A 25 -6.86 -5.97 1.95
CA ALA A 25 -6.10 -4.86 1.36
C ALA A 25 -6.54 -4.65 -0.08
N LEU A 26 -6.91 -3.42 -0.42
CA LEU A 26 -7.22 -3.00 -1.79
C LEU A 26 -6.08 -2.15 -2.32
N THR A 27 -5.37 -2.65 -3.33
CA THR A 27 -4.24 -1.92 -3.95
C THR A 27 -4.53 -1.59 -5.40
N ASN A 28 -4.52 -0.30 -5.71
CA ASN A 28 -4.66 0.18 -7.08
C ASN A 28 -3.30 0.36 -7.72
N THR A 29 -3.12 -0.21 -8.91
CA THR A 29 -1.97 0.03 -9.77
C THR A 29 -2.41 0.64 -11.09
N TYR A 30 -1.52 1.43 -11.68
CA TYR A 30 -1.73 2.15 -12.92
C TYR A 30 -0.96 1.45 -14.03
N GLN A 31 -1.69 0.99 -15.04
CA GLN A 31 -1.15 0.27 -16.17
C GLN A 31 -1.09 1.16 -17.41
N LYS A 32 0.07 1.20 -18.08
CA LYS A 32 0.26 1.98 -19.30
C LYS A 32 -0.58 1.39 -20.43
N ARG A 33 -1.31 2.25 -21.15
CA ARG A 33 -2.08 1.88 -22.35
C ARG A 33 -1.25 2.12 -23.61
N ARG A 34 -1.49 1.34 -24.67
CA ARG A 34 -0.81 1.49 -25.97
C ARG A 34 -1.23 2.76 -26.72
N HIS A 35 -2.52 3.11 -26.68
CA HIS A 35 -3.11 4.18 -27.50
C HIS A 35 -3.75 5.34 -26.70
N SER A 36 -3.62 5.36 -25.37
CA SER A 36 -4.17 6.44 -24.53
C SER A 36 -3.11 7.02 -23.60
N LYS A 37 -3.21 8.34 -23.35
CA LYS A 37 -2.40 9.06 -22.36
C LYS A 37 -2.85 8.76 -20.91
N THR A 38 -4.09 8.32 -20.72
CA THR A 38 -4.63 7.96 -19.40
C THR A 38 -4.38 6.48 -19.09
N PRO A 39 -3.78 6.14 -17.93
CA PRO A 39 -3.54 4.75 -17.55
C PRO A 39 -4.83 4.02 -17.16
N THR A 40 -4.85 2.69 -17.30
CA THR A 40 -5.90 1.84 -16.68
C THR A 40 -5.61 1.66 -15.20
N ILE A 41 -6.64 1.67 -14.37
CA ILE A 41 -6.52 1.26 -12.96
C ILE A 41 -6.80 -0.24 -12.87
N VAL A 42 -5.88 -0.99 -12.27
CA VAL A 42 -6.06 -2.39 -11.89
C VAL A 42 -6.10 -2.47 -10.37
N THR A 43 -7.15 -3.07 -9.82
CA THR A 43 -7.34 -3.22 -8.39
C THR A 43 -7.04 -4.65 -7.98
N TYR A 44 -6.11 -4.82 -7.04
CA TYR A 44 -5.83 -6.09 -6.39
C TYR A 44 -6.50 -6.14 -5.03
N ILE A 45 -7.05 -7.29 -4.68
CA ILE A 45 -7.62 -7.58 -3.37
C ILE A 45 -6.79 -8.69 -2.74
N ASP A 46 -6.18 -8.40 -1.59
CA ASP A 46 -5.42 -9.36 -0.79
C ASP A 46 -6.09 -9.57 0.57
N GLY A 47 -5.91 -10.74 1.17
CA GLY A 47 -6.53 -11.16 2.44
C GLY A 47 -7.40 -12.41 2.29
N PRO A 48 -8.20 -12.77 3.31
CA PRO A 48 -8.36 -12.06 4.59
C PRO A 48 -7.11 -12.15 5.48
N PHE A 49 -6.74 -11.04 6.12
CA PHE A 49 -5.70 -10.98 7.15
C PHE A 49 -6.33 -10.92 8.53
N TYR A 50 -5.90 -11.78 9.46
CA TYR A 50 -6.50 -11.89 10.78
C TYR A 50 -5.62 -11.23 11.86
N PRO A 51 -6.22 -10.66 12.92
CA PRO A 51 -5.45 -10.15 14.04
C PRO A 51 -4.83 -11.33 14.82
N GLU A 52 -3.50 -11.42 14.84
CA GLU A 52 -2.77 -12.50 15.52
C GLU A 52 -1.61 -11.94 16.35
N GLY A 53 -1.55 -12.29 17.63
CA GLY A 53 -0.44 -11.90 18.52
C GLY A 53 -0.73 -12.24 19.97
N GLU A 54 0.32 -12.24 20.80
CA GLU A 54 0.23 -12.55 22.23
C GLU A 54 -0.57 -11.50 23.02
N ASN A 55 -0.51 -10.24 22.57
CA ASN A 55 -1.27 -9.14 23.14
C ASN A 55 -1.88 -8.26 22.05
N ALA A 56 -2.79 -7.37 22.46
CA ALA A 56 -3.53 -6.49 21.55
C ALA A 56 -2.62 -5.56 20.73
N LYS A 57 -1.47 -5.15 21.26
CA LYS A 57 -0.52 -4.28 20.53
C LYS A 57 0.17 -5.06 19.42
N ASP A 58 0.60 -6.28 19.70
CA ASP A 58 1.27 -7.14 18.73
C ASP A 58 0.31 -7.60 17.64
N ALA A 59 -0.91 -7.98 17.98
CA ALA A 59 -1.95 -8.34 17.02
C ALA A 59 -2.25 -7.20 16.04
N ARG A 60 -2.37 -5.95 16.54
CA ARG A 60 -2.55 -4.77 15.68
C ARG A 60 -1.35 -4.54 14.77
N LYS A 61 -0.14 -4.61 15.33
CA LYS A 61 1.10 -4.34 14.60
C LYS A 61 1.30 -5.38 13.49
N LYS A 62 1.13 -6.66 13.79
CA LYS A 62 1.25 -7.75 12.82
C LYS A 62 0.24 -7.59 11.68
N LEU A 63 -1.02 -7.36 12.01
CA LEU A 63 -2.08 -7.14 11.02
C LEU A 63 -1.79 -5.93 10.11
N ARG A 64 -1.27 -4.82 10.70
CA ARG A 64 -0.84 -3.64 9.96
C ARG A 64 0.32 -3.97 9.02
N ASP A 65 1.36 -4.62 9.54
CA ASP A 65 2.60 -4.93 8.82
C ASP A 65 2.32 -5.88 7.64
N GLU A 66 1.49 -6.89 7.84
CA GLU A 66 1.08 -7.85 6.80
C GLU A 66 0.30 -7.14 5.67
N CYS A 67 -0.74 -6.38 6.03
CA CYS A 67 -1.52 -5.59 5.06
C CYS A 67 -0.62 -4.61 4.29
N TYR A 68 0.25 -3.86 4.99
CA TYR A 68 1.18 -2.93 4.37
C TYR A 68 2.15 -3.61 3.41
N SER A 69 2.74 -4.74 3.81
CA SER A 69 3.71 -5.46 2.97
C SER A 69 3.09 -5.98 1.67
N HIS A 70 1.85 -6.51 1.72
CA HIS A 70 1.09 -6.89 0.53
C HIS A 70 0.82 -5.69 -0.37
N MET A 71 0.36 -4.57 0.19
CA MET A 71 0.13 -3.35 -0.60
C MET A 71 1.41 -2.87 -1.28
N VAL A 72 2.55 -2.89 -0.58
CA VAL A 72 3.85 -2.50 -1.14
C VAL A 72 4.22 -3.42 -2.31
N LYS A 73 4.13 -4.74 -2.12
CA LYS A 73 4.40 -5.73 -3.18
C LYS A 73 3.51 -5.50 -4.40
N ARG A 74 2.21 -5.25 -4.21
CA ARG A 74 1.30 -4.92 -5.33
C ARG A 74 1.68 -3.61 -6.01
N SER A 75 2.12 -2.60 -5.27
CA SER A 75 2.51 -1.30 -5.83
C SER A 75 3.71 -1.39 -6.78
N GLU A 76 4.54 -2.42 -6.68
CA GLU A 76 5.66 -2.67 -7.60
C GLU A 76 5.18 -3.05 -9.02
N LEU A 77 3.93 -3.51 -9.16
CA LEU A 77 3.33 -3.86 -10.46
C LEU A 77 2.87 -2.65 -11.28
N ASN A 78 3.07 -1.41 -10.81
CA ASN A 78 2.77 -0.22 -11.59
C ASN A 78 3.63 -0.14 -12.86
N THR A 79 3.02 -0.02 -14.03
CA THR A 79 3.74 0.17 -15.31
C THR A 79 3.66 1.60 -15.84
N ALA A 80 2.86 2.46 -15.20
CA ALA A 80 2.75 3.87 -15.53
C ALA A 80 3.15 4.76 -14.34
N PHE A 81 4.00 5.76 -14.61
CA PHE A 81 4.36 6.82 -13.67
C PHE A 81 4.09 8.17 -14.35
N LEU A 82 3.06 8.89 -13.90
CA LEU A 82 2.66 10.16 -14.53
C LEU A 82 3.61 11.32 -14.19
N VAL A 83 4.23 11.31 -13.01
CA VAL A 83 5.17 12.36 -12.56
C VAL A 83 6.26 11.71 -11.73
N LYS A 84 7.54 11.97 -12.05
CA LYS A 84 8.71 11.53 -11.29
C LYS A 84 9.36 12.75 -10.64
N TYR A 85 9.38 12.80 -9.31
CA TYR A 85 10.10 13.83 -8.58
C TYR A 85 11.56 13.40 -8.44
N ILE A 86 12.47 14.23 -8.94
CA ILE A 86 13.92 14.04 -8.86
C ILE A 86 14.45 15.24 -8.07
N LYS A 87 15.25 15.00 -7.03
CA LYS A 87 15.91 16.09 -6.29
C LYS A 87 16.87 16.78 -7.27
N LYS A 88 16.77 18.09 -7.41
CA LYS A 88 17.73 18.87 -8.19
C LYS A 88 19.06 18.82 -7.43
N GLU A 89 20.13 18.41 -8.10
CA GLU A 89 21.47 18.52 -7.53
C GLU A 89 21.88 20.00 -7.55
N ASP A 90 22.40 20.49 -6.44
CA ASP A 90 22.94 21.84 -6.36
C ASP A 90 24.32 21.81 -7.00
N ASN A 91 24.40 22.28 -8.25
CA ASN A 91 25.69 22.60 -8.87
C ASN A 91 26.23 23.85 -8.15
N ASN A 92 27.04 23.64 -7.12
CA ASN A 92 27.94 24.68 -6.63
C ASN A 92 29.11 24.78 -7.62
N ASP A 93 28.97 25.66 -8.60
CA ASP A 93 30.09 26.27 -9.33
C ASP A 93 30.56 27.54 -8.59
#